data_AF-A0A0R2JYI7-F1
#
_entry.id   AF-A0A0R2JYI7-F1
#
_cell.length_a   1.000
_cell.length_b   1.000
_cell.length_c   1.000
_cell.angle_alpha   90.00
_cell.angle_beta   90.00
_cell.angle_gamma   90.00
#
_symmetry.space_group_name_H-M   'P 1'
#
loop_
_entity.id
_entity.type
_entity.pdbx_description
1 polymer ?
#
loop_
_entity_poly.entity_id
_entity_poly.type
_entity_poly.pdbx_seq_one_letter_code
_entity_poly.pdbx_strand_id
1 'polypeptide(L)'
;MIVIGNIAYLIDVKNYRGSYTYQNNSWYRGERILINNIFRQIDRASDILQKIFSAKRLHMEIRRVLIFMDPAVKVEIKQPIVQTVLRVEEVAAWLMKLKEEVQLYPKLSPDLWRDAITDSLLPPYCPLNDFSSQVGRTLQLGICCPKCKKFTWTSHRYYLYCDHCGFCQSKELAYVKTICDYGVLFSNSNLERKELKKFLGEVGNEYYLRYQLKKHFELVGPNGSQKGYRNLGSKFEYWFENEQEYFKALQKRCNWKTNDKK
;
A
#
# COMPACT_ATOMS: atom_id res chain seq x y z
N MET A 1 4.63 3.78 12.36
CA MET A 1 5.67 4.10 13.37
C MET A 1 6.05 5.57 13.20
N ILE A 2 6.30 6.29 14.30
CA ILE A 2 6.87 7.64 14.30
C ILE A 2 8.23 7.54 15.00
N VAL A 3 9.27 8.20 14.48
CA VAL A 3 10.60 8.22 15.10
C VAL A 3 10.98 9.65 15.47
N ILE A 4 11.38 9.84 16.73
CA ILE A 4 11.82 11.13 17.28
C ILE A 4 13.12 10.88 18.05
N GLY A 5 14.23 11.44 17.58
CA GLY A 5 15.55 11.11 18.10
C GLY A 5 15.81 9.60 18.05
N ASN A 6 16.10 9.02 19.20
CA ASN A 6 16.30 7.59 19.43
C ASN A 6 15.05 6.88 20.00
N ILE A 7 13.87 7.48 19.87
CA ILE A 7 12.60 6.88 20.31
C ILE A 7 11.75 6.51 19.08
N ALA A 8 11.39 5.23 18.99
CA ALA A 8 10.45 4.70 18.01
C ALA A 8 9.07 4.49 18.66
N TYR A 9 8.09 5.28 18.25
CA TYR A 9 6.69 5.10 18.60
C TYR A 9 6.06 4.07 17.66
N LEU A 10 5.91 2.84 18.17
CA LEU A 10 5.20 1.75 17.51
C LEU A 10 3.70 1.92 17.76
N ILE A 11 2.96 2.26 16.70
CA ILE A 11 1.55 2.64 16.77
C ILE A 11 0.70 1.54 16.12
N ASP A 12 -0.31 1.05 16.84
CA ASP A 12 -1.32 0.12 16.35
C ASP A 12 -2.72 0.75 16.52
N VAL A 13 -3.40 0.94 15.39
CA VAL A 13 -4.69 1.65 15.32
C VAL A 13 -5.83 0.64 15.20
N LYS A 14 -6.79 0.69 16.11
CA LYS A 14 -7.97 -0.18 16.16
C LYS A 14 -9.24 0.59 15.88
N ASN A 15 -10.13 -0.01 15.09
CA ASN A 15 -11.48 0.52 14.85
C ASN A 15 -12.52 -0.40 15.50
N TYR A 16 -12.49 -0.49 16.83
CA TYR A 16 -13.36 -1.36 17.62
C TYR A 16 -14.59 -0.61 18.12
N ARG A 17 -15.73 -1.31 18.19
CA ARG A 17 -16.99 -0.75 18.69
C ARG A 17 -17.56 -1.56 19.85
N GLY A 18 -18.01 -0.86 20.88
CA GLY A 18 -18.56 -1.46 22.11
C GLY A 18 -17.59 -1.40 23.29
N SER A 19 -17.86 -2.20 24.31
CA SER A 19 -17.12 -2.19 25.58
C SER A 19 -16.12 -3.33 25.68
N TYR A 20 -14.88 -3.00 26.04
CA TYR A 20 -13.77 -3.91 26.19
C TYR A 20 -13.05 -3.68 27.51
N THR A 21 -12.53 -4.77 28.08
CA THR A 21 -11.78 -4.72 29.34
C THR A 21 -10.49 -5.51 29.19
N TYR A 22 -9.37 -4.93 29.63
CA TYR A 22 -8.09 -5.63 29.79
C TYR A 22 -7.86 -5.92 31.26
N GLN A 23 -7.83 -7.21 31.62
CA GLN A 23 -7.61 -7.67 32.98
C GLN A 23 -7.01 -9.07 32.98
N ASN A 24 -6.18 -9.40 33.98
CA ASN A 24 -5.53 -10.70 34.13
C ASN A 24 -4.84 -11.18 32.83
N ASN A 25 -4.17 -10.25 32.12
CA ASN A 25 -3.50 -10.48 30.83
C ASN A 25 -4.42 -10.99 29.70
N SER A 26 -5.73 -10.81 29.85
CA SER A 26 -6.75 -11.25 28.91
C SER A 26 -7.57 -10.07 28.42
N TRP A 27 -7.95 -10.12 27.14
CA TRP A 27 -8.73 -9.07 26.49
C TRP A 27 -10.17 -9.52 26.37
N TYR A 28 -11.11 -8.74 26.89
CA TYR A 28 -12.52 -9.11 26.99
C TYR A 28 -13.39 -8.17 26.16
N ARG A 29 -14.53 -8.70 25.69
CA ARG A 29 -15.67 -7.91 25.20
C ARG A 29 -16.91 -8.30 26.01
N GLY A 30 -17.34 -7.42 26.91
CA GLY A 30 -18.24 -7.83 27.99
C GLY A 30 -17.59 -8.93 28.84
N GLU A 31 -18.27 -10.06 29.02
CA GLU A 31 -17.76 -11.21 29.78
C GLU A 31 -16.96 -12.20 28.92
N ARG A 32 -16.94 -12.04 27.60
CA ARG A 32 -16.28 -13.00 26.69
C ARG A 32 -14.81 -12.66 26.52
N ILE A 33 -13.94 -13.64 26.77
CA ILE A 33 -12.52 -13.57 26.43
C ILE A 33 -12.35 -13.60 24.92
N LEU A 34 -11.53 -12.69 24.41
CA LEU A 34 -11.13 -12.63 23.02
C LEU A 34 -9.84 -13.42 22.82
N ILE A 35 -9.85 -14.32 21.85
CA ILE A 35 -8.67 -15.13 21.45
C ILE A 35 -7.52 -14.20 21.04
N ASN A 36 -7.84 -13.14 20.30
CA ASN A 36 -6.88 -12.15 19.85
C ASN A 36 -6.73 -11.04 20.88
N ASN A 37 -5.64 -11.10 21.65
CA ASN A 37 -5.27 -10.07 22.59
C ASN A 37 -4.35 -9.03 21.93
N ILE A 38 -4.87 -7.80 21.80
CA ILE A 38 -4.18 -6.68 21.14
C ILE A 38 -2.94 -6.19 21.89
N PHE A 39 -2.90 -6.32 23.22
CA PHE A 39 -1.74 -5.94 24.03
C PHE A 39 -0.57 -6.90 23.76
N ARG A 40 -0.87 -8.20 23.74
CA ARG A 40 0.13 -9.22 23.35
C ARG A 40 0.58 -9.06 21.90
N GLN A 41 -0.30 -8.59 21.01
CA GLN A 41 0.04 -8.34 19.62
C GLN A 41 1.08 -7.21 19.49
N ILE A 42 0.85 -6.06 20.13
CA ILE A 42 1.78 -4.94 20.05
C ILE A 42 3.10 -5.22 20.79
N ASP A 43 3.08 -6.02 21.86
CA ASP A 43 4.29 -6.46 22.55
C ASP A 43 5.17 -7.33 21.65
N ARG A 44 4.58 -8.33 20.96
CA ARG A 44 5.32 -9.15 19.99
C ARG A 44 5.91 -8.32 18.86
N ALA A 45 5.16 -7.34 18.34
CA ALA A 45 5.66 -6.43 17.31
C ALA A 45 6.83 -5.57 17.83
N SER A 46 6.76 -5.11 19.08
CA SER A 46 7.84 -4.40 19.77
C SER A 46 9.09 -5.27 19.91
N ASP A 47 8.95 -6.54 20.28
CA ASP A 47 10.09 -7.47 20.42
C ASP A 47 10.79 -7.72 19.08
N ILE A 48 10.01 -7.87 17.99
CA ILE A 48 10.56 -8.03 16.64
C ILE A 48 11.33 -6.77 16.24
N LEU A 49 10.74 -5.59 16.43
CA LEU A 49 11.39 -4.33 16.08
C LEU A 49 12.66 -4.09 16.92
N GLN A 50 12.63 -4.47 18.20
CA GLN A 50 13.82 -4.40 19.06
C GLN A 50 14.95 -5.27 18.52
N LYS A 51 14.65 -6.49 18.08
CA LYS A 51 15.64 -7.40 17.46
C LYS A 51 16.23 -6.80 16.19
N ILE A 52 15.42 -6.19 15.34
CA ILE A 52 15.87 -5.52 14.10
C ILE A 52 16.86 -4.39 14.44
N PHE A 53 16.51 -3.51 15.37
CA PHE A 53 17.38 -2.41 15.78
C PHE A 53 18.67 -2.92 16.45
N SER A 54 18.57 -3.91 17.34
CA SER A 54 19.74 -4.50 18.00
C SER A 54 20.69 -5.19 17.01
N ALA A 55 20.19 -5.86 15.98
CA ALA A 55 21.01 -6.49 14.94
C ALA A 55 21.86 -5.47 14.18
N LYS A 56 21.38 -4.22 14.07
CA LYS A 56 22.08 -3.08 13.45
C LYS A 56 22.80 -2.19 14.45
N ARG A 57 22.89 -2.61 15.72
CA ARG A 57 23.51 -1.85 16.84
C ARG A 57 22.88 -0.46 17.04
N LEU A 58 21.58 -0.33 16.73
CA LEU A 58 20.83 0.89 16.96
C LEU A 58 20.22 0.87 18.36
N HIS A 59 20.62 1.83 19.18
CA HIS A 59 20.08 2.02 20.54
C HIS A 59 18.80 2.84 20.50
N MET A 60 17.70 2.18 20.17
CA MET A 60 16.37 2.79 20.07
C MET A 60 15.48 2.36 21.24
N GLU A 61 14.83 3.32 21.90
CA GLU A 61 13.72 3.07 22.82
C GLU A 61 12.44 2.82 22.00
N ILE A 62 11.68 1.76 22.30
CA ILE A 62 10.41 1.48 21.63
C ILE A 62 9.24 1.77 22.56
N ARG A 63 8.45 2.79 22.22
CA ARG A 63 7.20 3.14 22.91
C ARG A 63 6.00 2.58 22.14
N ARG A 64 5.20 1.76 22.82
CA ARG A 64 4.02 1.09 22.25
C ARG A 64 2.79 1.97 22.47
N VAL A 65 2.05 2.25 21.40
CA VAL A 65 0.87 3.12 21.42
C VAL A 65 -0.30 2.41 20.75
N LEU A 66 -1.37 2.20 21.50
CA LEU A 66 -2.65 1.70 20.99
C LEU A 66 -3.61 2.87 20.82
N ILE A 67 -4.19 3.02 19.63
CA ILE A 67 -5.15 4.09 19.32
C ILE A 67 -6.49 3.48 18.94
N PHE A 68 -7.56 3.91 19.62
CA PHE A 68 -8.92 3.50 19.30
C PHE A 68 -9.65 4.63 18.55
N MET A 69 -10.06 4.37 17.31
CA MET A 69 -10.60 5.38 16.40
C MET A 69 -12.10 5.63 16.52
N ASP A 70 -12.87 4.65 17.01
CA ASP A 70 -14.32 4.79 17.17
C ASP A 70 -14.62 5.57 18.47
N PRO A 71 -15.25 6.76 18.42
CA PRO A 71 -15.53 7.56 19.61
C PRO A 71 -16.48 6.88 20.62
N ALA A 72 -17.25 5.88 20.17
CA ALA A 72 -18.21 5.15 21.02
C ALA A 72 -17.59 3.92 21.69
N VAL A 73 -16.32 3.64 21.45
CA VAL A 73 -15.61 2.54 22.12
C VAL A 73 -15.45 2.83 23.61
N LYS A 74 -15.61 1.81 24.44
CA LYS A 74 -15.28 1.87 25.86
C LYS A 74 -14.14 0.89 26.11
N VAL A 75 -13.00 1.37 26.55
CA VAL A 75 -11.83 0.54 26.88
C VAL A 75 -11.49 0.78 28.33
N GLU A 76 -11.56 -0.29 29.12
CA GLU A 76 -11.22 -0.27 30.53
C GLU A 76 -9.98 -1.12 30.78
N ILE A 77 -9.02 -0.59 31.55
CA ILE A 77 -7.75 -1.25 31.81
C ILE A 77 -7.66 -1.46 33.32
N LYS A 78 -7.86 -2.71 33.75
CA LYS A 78 -7.91 -3.10 35.18
C LYS A 78 -6.60 -3.76 35.64
N GLN A 79 -5.49 -3.33 35.06
CA GLN A 79 -4.15 -3.78 35.43
C GLN A 79 -3.11 -2.73 35.02
N PRO A 80 -1.92 -2.72 35.63
CA PRO A 80 -0.80 -1.93 35.14
C PRO A 80 -0.42 -2.33 33.71
N ILE A 81 -0.13 -1.32 32.90
CA ILE A 81 0.34 -1.50 31.51
C ILE A 81 1.50 -0.55 31.22
N VAL A 82 2.33 -0.94 30.25
CA VAL A 82 3.46 -0.12 29.76
C VAL A 82 3.12 0.60 28.46
N GLN A 83 2.04 0.19 27.78
CA GLN A 83 1.60 0.79 26.53
C GLN A 83 0.85 2.09 26.81
N THR A 84 1.02 3.08 25.95
CA THR A 84 0.11 4.24 25.92
C THR A 84 -1.17 3.82 25.21
N VAL A 85 -2.33 4.08 25.82
CA VAL A 85 -3.63 3.81 25.22
C VAL A 85 -4.34 5.15 25.02
N LEU A 86 -4.69 5.44 23.77
CA LEU A 86 -5.33 6.69 23.37
C LEU A 86 -6.68 6.39 22.70
N ARG A 87 -7.64 7.26 22.95
CA ARG A 87 -8.87 7.40 22.15
C ARG A 87 -8.69 8.48 21.11
N VAL A 88 -9.53 8.47 20.08
CA VAL A 88 -9.43 9.36 18.91
C VAL A 88 -9.38 10.84 19.31
N GLU A 89 -10.12 11.23 20.34
CA GLU A 89 -10.13 12.59 20.88
C GLU A 89 -8.80 13.01 21.54
N GLU A 90 -8.00 12.06 22.03
CA GLU A 90 -6.71 12.30 22.69
C GLU A 90 -5.54 12.38 21.69
N VAL A 91 -5.72 11.88 20.47
CA VAL A 91 -4.66 11.76 19.46
C VAL A 91 -4.08 13.11 19.05
N ALA A 92 -4.92 14.13 18.83
CA ALA A 92 -4.47 15.44 18.38
C ALA A 92 -3.56 16.11 19.42
N ALA A 93 -3.96 16.09 20.70
CA ALA A 93 -3.17 16.65 21.79
C ALA A 93 -1.85 15.89 21.97
N TRP A 94 -1.90 14.55 21.88
CA TRP A 94 -0.70 13.72 21.93
C TRP A 94 0.29 14.03 20.80
N LEU A 95 -0.18 14.17 19.56
CA LEU A 95 0.67 14.54 18.41
C LEU A 95 1.30 15.94 18.57
N MET A 96 0.57 16.90 19.14
CA MET A 96 1.11 18.23 19.42
C MET A 96 2.23 18.17 20.46
N LYS A 97 2.06 17.38 21.52
CA LYS A 97 3.11 17.14 22.51
C LYS A 97 4.36 16.51 21.88
N LEU A 98 4.17 15.51 21.01
CA LEU A 98 5.29 14.91 20.29
C LEU A 98 6.05 15.92 19.43
N LYS A 99 5.35 16.86 18.78
CA LYS A 99 5.98 17.91 17.97
C LYS A 99 6.89 18.81 18.81
N GLU A 100 6.49 19.12 20.04
CA GLU A 100 7.32 19.88 20.99
C GLU A 100 8.55 19.07 21.41
N GLU A 101 8.38 17.79 21.71
CA GLU A 101 9.48 16.86 22.06
C GLU A 101 10.53 16.74 20.94
N VAL A 102 10.14 16.81 19.66
CA VAL A 102 11.09 16.79 18.53
C VAL A 102 12.18 17.85 18.65
N GLN A 103 11.88 19.01 19.25
CA GLN A 103 12.87 20.09 19.42
C GLN A 103 13.92 19.78 20.49
N LEU A 104 13.63 18.84 21.39
CA LEU A 104 14.47 18.50 22.54
C LEU A 104 15.47 17.38 22.23
N TYR A 105 15.22 16.58 21.19
CA TYR A 105 16.07 15.45 20.84
C TYR A 105 17.01 15.80 19.67
N PRO A 106 18.29 15.41 19.74
CA PRO A 106 19.19 15.53 18.59
C PRO A 106 18.61 14.75 17.41
N LYS A 107 18.68 15.34 16.22
CA LYS A 107 18.21 14.69 15.00
C LYS A 107 19.03 13.42 14.77
N LEU A 108 18.41 12.26 14.95
CA LEU A 108 18.96 11.01 14.43
C LEU A 108 18.90 11.10 12.90
N SER A 109 19.97 10.70 12.20
CA SER A 109 19.90 10.56 10.75
C SER A 109 18.76 9.60 10.43
N PRO A 110 17.74 10.03 9.68
CA PRO A 110 16.61 9.16 9.34
C PRO A 110 17.02 7.89 8.61
N ASP A 111 18.18 7.90 7.96
CA ASP A 111 18.65 6.80 7.12
C ASP A 111 19.07 5.58 7.95
N LEU A 112 19.60 5.79 9.17
CA LEU A 112 20.08 4.71 10.04
C LEU A 112 18.99 3.69 10.40
N TRP A 113 17.84 4.17 10.90
CA TRP A 113 16.74 3.26 11.26
C TRP A 113 15.95 2.80 10.03
N ARG A 114 15.93 3.58 8.95
CA ARG A 114 15.31 3.19 7.69
C ARG A 114 16.02 1.99 7.09
N ASP A 115 17.34 2.03 7.00
CA ASP A 115 18.14 0.93 6.45
C ASP A 115 17.93 -0.36 7.26
N ALA A 116 17.90 -0.25 8.59
CA ALA A 116 17.63 -1.40 9.47
C ALA A 116 16.28 -2.06 9.18
N ILE A 117 15.24 -1.26 8.95
CA ILE A 117 13.90 -1.76 8.60
C ILE A 117 13.91 -2.34 7.20
N THR A 118 14.46 -1.61 6.22
CA THR A 118 14.50 -2.01 4.81
C THR A 118 15.20 -3.35 4.63
N ASP A 119 16.34 -3.56 5.29
CA ASP A 119 17.08 -4.82 5.26
C ASP A 119 16.34 -6.00 5.90
N SER A 120 15.39 -5.70 6.77
CA SER A 120 14.56 -6.68 7.48
C SER A 120 13.19 -6.87 6.84
N LEU A 121 12.89 -6.15 5.75
CA LEU A 121 11.64 -6.34 5.02
C LEU A 121 11.65 -7.73 4.40
N LEU A 122 10.68 -8.54 4.82
CA LEU A 122 10.37 -9.75 4.09
C LEU A 122 9.93 -9.36 2.68
N PRO A 123 10.32 -10.12 1.64
CA PRO A 123 9.72 -9.93 0.33
C PRO A 123 8.20 -9.99 0.48
N PRO A 124 7.45 -9.15 -0.27
CA PRO A 124 6.00 -9.21 -0.26
C PRO A 124 5.55 -10.66 -0.41
N TYR A 125 4.54 -11.06 0.36
CA TYR A 125 3.97 -12.39 0.22
C TYR A 125 3.52 -12.57 -1.24
N CYS A 126 4.26 -13.39 -1.97
CA CYS A 126 3.92 -13.80 -3.33
C CYS A 126 3.26 -15.18 -3.21
N PRO A 127 1.94 -15.28 -3.46
CA PRO A 127 1.29 -16.58 -3.45
C PRO A 127 2.01 -17.52 -4.42
N LEU A 128 2.26 -18.77 -4.00
CA LEU A 128 2.84 -19.79 -4.89
C LEU A 128 2.00 -19.98 -6.16
N ASN A 129 0.69 -19.74 -6.04
CA ASN A 129 -0.31 -19.87 -7.08
C ASN A 129 -0.86 -18.49 -7.45
N ASP A 130 -0.63 -18.06 -8.69
CA ASP A 130 -1.23 -16.84 -9.24
C ASP A 130 -2.55 -17.16 -9.99
N PHE A 131 -3.08 -16.21 -10.75
CA PHE A 131 -4.33 -16.41 -11.49
C PHE A 131 -4.23 -17.56 -12.52
N SER A 132 -3.05 -17.88 -13.04
CA SER A 132 -2.88 -18.98 -13.99
C SER A 132 -3.29 -20.34 -13.42
N SER A 133 -3.26 -20.51 -12.10
CA SER A 133 -3.65 -21.74 -11.42
C SER A 133 -5.17 -21.83 -11.13
N GLN A 134 -5.94 -20.78 -11.42
CA GLN A 134 -7.35 -20.66 -11.03
C GLN A 134 -8.27 -21.26 -12.09
N VAL A 135 -8.30 -22.59 -12.19
CA VAL A 135 -9.14 -23.32 -13.15
C VAL A 135 -10.62 -22.97 -12.97
N GLY A 136 -11.29 -22.64 -14.07
CA GLY A 136 -12.73 -22.31 -14.09
C GLY A 136 -13.08 -20.86 -13.75
N ARG A 137 -12.11 -20.02 -13.38
CA ARG A 137 -12.32 -18.57 -13.26
C ARG A 137 -12.05 -17.89 -14.59
N THR A 138 -12.97 -16.99 -14.99
CA THR A 138 -12.81 -16.18 -16.19
C THR A 138 -12.46 -14.73 -15.81
N LEU A 139 -11.60 -14.10 -16.61
CA LEU A 139 -11.30 -12.68 -16.50
C LEU A 139 -11.95 -11.94 -17.65
N GLN A 140 -12.58 -10.82 -17.33
CA GLN A 140 -12.89 -9.82 -18.34
C GLN A 140 -11.59 -9.12 -18.74
N LEU A 141 -11.20 -9.30 -20.00
CA LEU A 141 -10.00 -8.68 -20.57
C LEU A 141 -10.30 -7.24 -20.97
N GLY A 142 -9.27 -6.40 -20.99
CA GLY A 142 -9.34 -5.01 -21.37
C GLY A 142 -8.89 -4.06 -20.27
N ILE A 143 -8.93 -2.77 -20.61
CA ILE A 143 -8.64 -1.70 -19.67
C ILE A 143 -9.88 -1.48 -18.79
N CYS A 144 -9.75 -1.58 -17.47
CA CYS A 144 -10.85 -1.38 -16.54
C CYS A 144 -10.99 0.11 -16.17
N CYS A 145 -12.20 0.67 -16.26
CA CYS A 145 -12.46 2.03 -15.80
C CYS A 145 -12.29 2.14 -14.28
N PRO A 146 -11.40 3.00 -13.76
CA PRO A 146 -11.17 3.08 -12.33
C PRO A 146 -12.40 3.60 -11.57
N LYS A 147 -13.27 4.36 -12.24
CA LYS A 147 -14.49 4.97 -11.65
C LYS A 147 -15.67 4.00 -11.60
N CYS A 148 -16.05 3.38 -12.72
CA CYS A 148 -17.27 2.56 -12.81
C CYS A 148 -17.01 1.04 -12.98
N LYS A 149 -15.75 0.63 -13.10
CA LYS A 149 -15.33 -0.77 -13.28
C LYS A 149 -15.83 -1.46 -14.56
N LYS A 150 -16.39 -0.69 -15.50
CA LYS A 150 -16.71 -1.17 -16.86
C LYS A 150 -15.49 -1.08 -17.78
N PHE A 151 -15.54 -1.79 -18.90
CA PHE A 151 -14.43 -1.94 -19.85
C PHE A 151 -14.70 -1.29 -21.21
N THR A 152 -15.80 -0.54 -21.31
CA THR A 152 -16.22 0.16 -22.53
C THR A 152 -15.52 1.51 -22.64
N TRP A 153 -14.70 1.65 -23.69
CA TRP A 153 -13.90 2.85 -23.94
C TRP A 153 -13.95 3.29 -25.40
N THR A 154 -14.13 4.58 -25.60
CA THR A 154 -13.79 5.28 -26.84
C THR A 154 -12.33 5.76 -26.77
N SER A 155 -11.52 5.38 -27.74
CA SER A 155 -10.08 5.68 -27.79
C SER A 155 -9.81 6.97 -28.57
N HIS A 156 -9.31 8.01 -27.90
CA HIS A 156 -8.86 9.27 -28.52
C HIS A 156 -7.33 9.35 -28.57
N ARG A 157 -6.74 10.31 -29.30
CA ARG A 157 -5.28 10.39 -29.48
C ARG A 157 -4.47 10.29 -28.18
N TYR A 158 -4.90 10.96 -27.10
CA TYR A 158 -4.15 11.06 -25.85
C TYR A 158 -4.84 10.46 -24.61
N TYR A 159 -6.12 10.14 -24.71
CA TYR A 159 -6.92 9.66 -23.58
C TYR A 159 -7.95 8.63 -24.02
N LEU A 160 -8.47 7.89 -23.06
CA LEU A 160 -9.61 7.00 -23.20
C LEU A 160 -10.82 7.67 -22.54
N TYR A 161 -11.96 7.65 -23.22
CA TYR A 161 -13.24 8.14 -22.70
C TYR A 161 -14.12 6.94 -22.35
N CYS A 162 -14.57 6.85 -21.09
CA CYS A 162 -15.41 5.74 -20.66
C CYS A 162 -16.85 5.97 -21.09
N ASP A 163 -17.36 5.12 -21.98
CA ASP A 163 -18.70 5.29 -22.57
C ASP A 163 -19.84 5.13 -21.55
N HIS A 164 -19.55 4.50 -20.40
CA HIS A 164 -20.54 4.27 -19.35
C HIS A 164 -20.66 5.42 -18.34
N CYS A 165 -19.54 6.06 -17.95
CA CYS A 165 -19.54 7.05 -16.86
C CYS A 165 -18.91 8.40 -17.19
N GLY A 166 -18.51 8.59 -18.45
CA GLY A 166 -17.88 9.81 -18.97
C GLY A 166 -16.49 10.10 -18.41
N PHE A 167 -15.88 9.17 -17.66
CA PHE A 167 -14.55 9.36 -17.11
C PHE A 167 -13.49 9.34 -18.22
N CYS A 168 -12.67 10.38 -18.28
CA CYS A 168 -11.50 10.43 -19.16
C CYS A 168 -10.27 9.95 -18.40
N GLN A 169 -9.48 9.05 -18.98
CA GLN A 169 -8.18 8.63 -18.41
C GLN A 169 -7.07 8.82 -19.44
N SER A 170 -5.90 9.29 -19.02
CA SER A 170 -4.77 9.38 -19.94
C SER A 170 -4.42 7.99 -20.48
N LYS A 171 -4.12 7.88 -21.77
CA LYS A 171 -3.80 6.58 -22.40
C LYS A 171 -2.60 5.93 -21.75
N GLU A 172 -1.60 6.73 -21.43
CA GLU A 172 -0.38 6.29 -20.78
C GLU A 172 -0.67 5.70 -19.40
N LEU A 173 -1.40 6.44 -18.56
CA LEU A 173 -1.78 5.95 -17.23
C LEU A 173 -2.65 4.69 -17.31
N ALA A 174 -3.58 4.63 -18.27
CA ALA A 174 -4.44 3.47 -18.46
C ALA A 174 -3.63 2.21 -18.80
N TYR A 175 -2.68 2.30 -19.74
CA TYR A 175 -1.84 1.17 -20.11
C TYR A 175 -0.94 0.73 -18.96
N VAL A 176 -0.22 1.67 -18.33
CA VAL A 176 0.70 1.34 -17.24
C VAL A 176 -0.04 0.69 -16.08
N LYS A 177 -1.22 1.22 -15.69
CA LYS A 177 -2.07 0.60 -14.67
C LYS A 177 -2.49 -0.81 -15.04
N THR A 178 -3.00 -1.01 -16.25
CA THR A 178 -3.47 -2.34 -16.69
C THR A 178 -2.32 -3.34 -16.81
N ILE A 179 -1.10 -2.91 -17.16
CA ILE A 179 0.09 -3.77 -17.14
C ILE A 179 0.44 -4.17 -15.69
N CYS A 180 0.36 -3.25 -14.72
CA CYS A 180 0.54 -3.59 -13.31
C CYS A 180 -0.55 -4.55 -12.81
N ASP A 181 -1.81 -4.33 -13.19
CA ASP A 181 -2.93 -5.22 -12.81
C ASP A 181 -2.70 -6.64 -13.35
N TYR A 182 -2.22 -6.77 -14.60
CA TYR A 182 -1.76 -8.04 -15.16
C TYR A 182 -0.62 -8.63 -14.31
N GLY A 183 0.39 -7.82 -13.97
CA GLY A 183 1.53 -8.27 -13.19
C GLY A 183 1.15 -8.82 -11.81
N VAL A 184 0.15 -8.22 -11.16
CA VAL A 184 -0.43 -8.71 -9.90
C VAL A 184 -1.19 -10.02 -10.08
N LEU A 185 -1.96 -10.15 -11.16
CA LEU A 185 -2.73 -11.37 -11.43
C LEU A 185 -1.83 -12.55 -11.85
N PHE A 186 -0.74 -12.29 -12.56
CA PHE A 186 0.19 -13.29 -13.11
C PHE A 186 1.59 -13.11 -12.54
N SER A 187 1.68 -13.04 -11.21
CA SER A 187 2.88 -12.68 -10.44
C SER A 187 4.06 -13.62 -10.62
N ASN A 188 3.83 -14.85 -11.11
CA ASN A 188 4.87 -15.85 -11.29
C ASN A 188 5.55 -15.78 -12.67
N SER A 189 5.17 -14.81 -13.51
CA SER A 189 5.69 -14.65 -14.87
C SER A 189 6.21 -13.22 -15.12
N ASN A 190 7.20 -13.11 -15.99
CA ASN A 190 7.61 -11.81 -16.51
C ASN A 190 6.51 -11.21 -17.40
N LEU A 191 6.57 -9.90 -17.59
CA LEU A 191 5.65 -9.16 -18.45
C LEU A 191 5.95 -9.42 -19.93
N GLU A 192 5.25 -10.39 -20.51
CA GLU A 192 5.37 -10.73 -21.92
C GLU A 192 4.43 -9.89 -22.79
N ARG A 193 4.96 -9.31 -23.87
CA ARG A 193 4.18 -8.46 -24.80
C ARG A 193 2.94 -9.16 -25.36
N LYS A 194 3.09 -10.44 -25.75
CA LYS A 194 2.02 -11.23 -26.34
C LYS A 194 0.86 -11.42 -25.36
N GLU A 195 1.17 -11.78 -24.12
CA GLU A 195 0.15 -11.99 -23.08
C GLU A 195 -0.48 -10.67 -22.64
N LEU A 196 0.31 -9.59 -22.52
CA LEU A 196 -0.21 -8.25 -22.25
C LEU A 196 -1.11 -7.73 -23.36
N LYS A 197 -0.79 -7.97 -24.63
CA LYS A 197 -1.66 -7.59 -25.75
C LYS A 197 -3.00 -8.31 -25.69
N LYS A 198 -2.99 -9.61 -25.38
CA LYS A 198 -4.19 -10.41 -25.16
C LYS A 198 -5.00 -9.84 -23.99
N PHE A 199 -4.34 -9.53 -22.89
CA PHE A 199 -4.97 -9.00 -21.68
C PHE A 199 -5.58 -7.61 -21.86
N LEU A 200 -4.93 -6.73 -22.62
CA LEU A 200 -5.45 -5.40 -22.97
C LEU A 200 -6.65 -5.43 -23.93
N GLY A 201 -6.92 -6.59 -24.56
CA GLY A 201 -8.03 -6.77 -25.49
C GLY A 201 -7.93 -5.87 -26.74
N GLU A 202 -9.09 -5.57 -27.32
CA GLU A 202 -9.21 -4.83 -28.59
C GLU A 202 -8.74 -3.37 -28.48
N VAL A 203 -8.96 -2.73 -27.33
CA VAL A 203 -8.55 -1.34 -27.07
C VAL A 203 -7.01 -1.20 -27.01
N GLY A 204 -6.31 -2.31 -26.77
CA GLY A 204 -4.85 -2.40 -26.75
C GLY A 204 -4.22 -2.24 -28.14
N ASN A 205 -3.48 -1.17 -28.38
CA ASN A 205 -2.67 -0.97 -29.57
C ASN A 205 -1.27 -1.56 -29.33
N GLU A 206 -0.82 -2.46 -30.21
CA GLU A 206 0.48 -3.17 -30.12
C GLU A 206 1.67 -2.20 -30.07
N TYR A 207 1.68 -1.20 -30.96
CA TYR A 207 2.77 -0.22 -31.04
C TYR A 207 2.85 0.63 -29.77
N TYR A 208 1.68 1.05 -29.25
CA TYR A 208 1.62 1.83 -28.03
C TYR A 208 2.01 0.99 -26.81
N LEU A 209 1.57 -0.27 -26.72
CA LEU A 209 2.00 -1.21 -25.67
C LEU A 209 3.53 -1.34 -25.66
N ARG A 210 4.15 -1.58 -26.81
CA ARG A 210 5.62 -1.66 -26.94
C ARG A 210 6.30 -0.37 -26.47
N TYR A 211 5.76 0.79 -26.83
CA TYR A 211 6.29 2.07 -26.39
C TYR A 211 6.19 2.25 -24.88
N GLN A 212 5.04 1.94 -24.26
CA GLN A 212 4.87 2.03 -22.81
C GLN A 212 5.77 1.08 -22.05
N LEU A 213 5.93 -0.15 -22.53
CA LEU A 213 6.84 -1.12 -21.91
C LEU A 213 8.28 -0.64 -21.93
N LYS A 214 8.77 -0.13 -23.07
CA LYS A 214 10.13 0.45 -23.16
C LYS A 214 10.31 1.67 -22.27
N LYS A 215 9.26 2.47 -22.08
CA LYS A 215 9.33 3.72 -21.32
C LYS A 215 9.33 3.50 -19.80
N HIS A 216 8.54 2.55 -19.31
CA HIS A 216 8.19 2.44 -17.89
C HIS A 216 8.65 1.15 -17.21
N PHE A 217 9.04 0.14 -17.98
CA PHE A 217 9.35 -1.18 -17.43
C PHE A 217 10.77 -1.61 -17.80
N GLU A 218 11.45 -2.26 -16.86
CA GLU A 218 12.81 -2.76 -17.04
C GLU A 218 12.81 -4.02 -17.90
N LEU A 219 13.69 -4.10 -18.90
CA LEU A 219 13.86 -5.30 -19.72
C LEU A 219 14.70 -6.34 -18.95
N VAL A 220 14.30 -7.61 -18.97
CA VAL A 220 15.06 -8.68 -18.30
C VAL A 220 16.12 -9.27 -19.24
N GLY A 221 17.38 -9.25 -18.80
CA GLY A 221 18.51 -9.97 -19.39
C GLY A 221 19.29 -9.22 -20.49
N PRO A 222 20.59 -9.54 -20.68
CA PRO A 222 21.38 -9.02 -21.79
C PRO A 222 21.03 -9.78 -23.06
N ASN A 223 20.25 -9.14 -23.95
CA ASN A 223 19.96 -9.62 -25.30
C ASN A 223 19.20 -10.97 -25.39
N GLY A 224 18.03 -11.07 -24.75
CA GLY A 224 16.93 -11.89 -25.31
C GLY A 224 16.79 -13.34 -24.83
N SER A 225 17.44 -13.76 -23.75
CA SER A 225 17.33 -15.13 -23.23
C SER A 225 16.26 -15.37 -22.15
N GLN A 226 15.55 -14.32 -21.69
CA GLN A 226 14.19 -14.44 -21.11
C GLN A 226 13.31 -13.32 -21.69
N LYS A 227 12.19 -13.69 -22.34
CA LYS A 227 11.47 -12.83 -23.31
C LYS A 227 10.47 -11.88 -22.64
N GLY A 228 10.90 -10.90 -21.85
CA GLY A 228 9.93 -9.97 -21.27
C GLY A 228 10.50 -8.79 -20.50
N TYR A 229 9.58 -8.04 -19.88
CA TYR A 229 9.90 -6.99 -18.94
C TYR A 229 9.75 -7.51 -17.51
N ARG A 230 10.50 -6.95 -16.57
CA ARG A 230 10.51 -7.36 -15.18
C ARG A 230 9.12 -7.16 -14.59
N ASN A 231 8.58 -8.20 -13.95
CA ASN A 231 7.33 -8.12 -13.21
C ASN A 231 7.63 -7.99 -11.71
N LEU A 232 7.18 -6.90 -11.07
CA LEU A 232 7.29 -6.73 -9.61
C LEU A 232 6.07 -7.31 -8.86
N GLY A 233 5.07 -7.85 -9.56
CA GLY A 233 3.86 -8.42 -8.94
C GLY A 233 3.07 -7.41 -8.09
N SER A 234 3.27 -6.12 -8.34
CA SER A 234 2.84 -5.04 -7.45
C SER A 234 1.84 -4.12 -8.12
N LYS A 235 0.90 -3.59 -7.34
CA LYS A 235 -0.06 -2.59 -7.83
C LYS A 235 0.67 -1.34 -8.31
N PHE A 236 0.05 -0.64 -9.26
CA PHE A 236 0.56 0.60 -9.83
C PHE A 236 1.01 1.62 -8.77
N GLU A 237 0.24 1.78 -7.70
CA GLU A 237 0.52 2.77 -6.65
C GLU A 237 1.84 2.50 -5.92
N TYR A 238 2.24 1.22 -5.80
CA TYR A 238 3.49 0.82 -5.16
C TYR A 238 4.64 0.77 -6.17
N TRP A 239 4.40 0.26 -7.37
CA TRP A 239 5.43 0.15 -8.40
C TRP A 239 5.93 1.55 -8.83
N PHE A 240 5.01 2.50 -9.00
CA PHE A 240 5.33 3.86 -9.46
C PHE A 240 5.19 4.89 -8.33
N GLU A 241 5.55 4.54 -7.08
CA GLU A 241 5.39 5.44 -5.92
C GLU A 241 6.14 6.78 -6.11
N ASN A 242 7.32 6.74 -6.72
CA ASN A 242 8.17 7.91 -6.97
C ASN A 242 7.73 8.74 -8.20
N GLU A 243 6.81 8.20 -9.01
CA GLU A 243 6.34 8.84 -10.25
C GLU A 243 4.88 9.28 -10.17
N GLN A 244 4.27 9.25 -8.98
CA GLN A 244 2.86 9.60 -8.80
C GLN A 244 2.53 11.02 -9.28
N GLU A 245 3.45 11.99 -9.10
CA GLU A 245 3.24 13.36 -9.56
C GLU A 245 3.20 13.46 -11.09
N TYR A 246 4.08 12.72 -11.77
CA TYR A 246 4.11 12.64 -13.23
C TYR A 246 2.77 12.12 -13.79
N PHE A 247 2.26 11.01 -13.25
CA PHE A 247 0.99 10.44 -13.69
C PHE A 247 -0.22 11.31 -13.32
N LYS A 248 -0.19 11.99 -12.16
CA LYS A 248 -1.21 12.98 -11.79
C LYS A 248 -1.24 14.15 -12.78
N ALA A 249 -0.08 14.65 -13.19
CA ALA A 249 0.03 15.72 -14.19
C ALA A 249 -0.50 15.29 -15.57
N LEU A 250 -0.18 14.07 -16.01
CA LEU A 250 -0.75 13.50 -17.24
C LEU A 250 -2.28 13.43 -17.19
N GLN A 251 -2.83 12.95 -16.08
CA GLN A 251 -4.28 12.80 -15.93
C GLN A 251 -5.02 14.14 -15.95
N LYS A 252 -4.44 15.21 -15.40
CA LYS A 252 -5.02 16.57 -15.45
C LYS A 252 -5.20 17.08 -16.88
N ARG A 253 -4.30 16.73 -17.81
CA ARG A 253 -4.36 17.15 -19.23
C ARG A 253 -5.57 16.58 -19.97
N CYS A 254 -6.17 15.50 -19.47
CA CYS A 254 -7.36 14.89 -20.09
C CYS A 254 -8.65 15.65 -19.75
N ASN A 255 -8.67 16.43 -18.67
CA ASN A 255 -9.85 17.13 -18.18
C ASN A 255 -10.04 18.53 -18.79
N TRP A 256 -9.16 18.96 -19.70
CA TRP A 256 -9.22 20.32 -20.26
C TRP A 256 -10.46 20.54 -21.14
N LYS A 257 -10.93 19.50 -21.85
CA LYS A 257 -12.12 19.57 -22.71
C LYS A 257 -13.46 19.52 -21.97
N THR A 258 -13.47 19.22 -20.66
CA THR A 258 -14.70 19.22 -19.87
C THR A 258 -15.07 20.61 -19.35
N ASN A 259 -14.15 21.58 -19.41
CA ASN A 259 -14.40 22.95 -18.93
C ASN A 259 -14.93 23.91 -20.02
N ASP A 260 -14.91 23.53 -21.30
CA ASP A 260 -15.45 24.35 -22.41
C ASP A 260 -16.94 24.08 -22.71
N LYS A 261 -17.63 23.37 -21.81
CA LYS A 261 -19.08 23.16 -21.86
C LYS A 261 -19.73 23.57 -20.53
N LYS A 262 -19.60 24.84 -20.17
CA LYS A 262 -20.49 25.53 -19.25
C LYS A 262 -20.81 26.90 -19.81
#